data_AF-A0A068SCC6-F1
#
_entry.id   AF-A0A068SCC6-F1
#
_cell.length_a   1.000
_cell.length_b   1.000
_cell.length_c   1.000
_cell.angle_alpha   90.00
_cell.angle_beta   90.00
_cell.angle_gamma   90.00
#
_symmetry.space_group_name_H-M   'P 1'
#
loop_
_entity.id
_entity.type
_entity.pdbx_description
1 polymer ?
#
loop_
_entity_poly.entity_id
_entity_poly.type
_entity_poly.pdbx_seq_one_letter_code
_entity_poly.pdbx_strand_id
1 'polypeptide(L)'
;MIATKSIILLVVAALAMYHFALRTNNPHASTSSSCQSAFPNSIMATAWNRCLHWNSNDPDTGNNPSPKKKYGYFLHITDMHVDKNYIQGGTKKSACHRDPKEDRRYKAGRLGAPFEKCDAPVALAQETLDWISREWKDKLDFVIWTGDNARHDWDRKEHRKRNQILELNKLVTDMMTDTFGDLPIIPTLGNNDVYPHNVVVDRDSILEYYHHLWLRWIPSDQRRQFLRGGYFAADIPGLKLRVVSLNTMYFFKKNKAVKNCRKEGPARDHLEWFEKQLQSARNTGMRVIVMGHVPPSPRDYRKTCFKGYLDLAAEYADVIVSHHYGHLNMDHYLLYDTTQSFSLYSQPYTYLDEDDEDEEDEPVFSITRNIAKYVGWLHDLYSSLDVDQDVLENPPPQVKSPLVAIQVSPSVIPKYYPSVRIYQYSVPEEDDHEREAGNGFELMNYTQYYANITHWEMEHPEEPLEYQVEYSTRDDYDLEDLSASSLFKLAKYMVEGGNDLWSAYTRNMFLRSQNDTIPGDLDDDVY
;
A
#
# COMPACT_ATOMS: atom_id res chain seq x y z
N MET A 1 16.06 50.55 14.84
CA MET A 1 15.44 51.01 16.11
C MET A 1 14.10 50.30 16.43
N ILE A 2 13.89 49.07 15.95
CA ILE A 2 12.66 48.27 16.21
C ILE A 2 12.97 47.00 17.04
N ALA A 3 14.22 46.54 17.08
CA ALA A 3 14.64 45.35 17.84
C ALA A 3 14.69 45.54 19.38
N THR A 4 14.68 46.78 19.88
CA THR A 4 14.83 47.05 21.33
C THR A 4 13.51 47.18 22.08
N LYS A 5 12.36 47.26 21.39
CA LYS A 5 11.03 47.36 22.03
C LYS A 5 10.38 45.99 22.33
N SER A 6 10.68 44.95 21.55
CA SER A 6 10.13 43.60 21.78
C SER A 6 10.74 42.88 22.98
N ILE A 7 12.01 43.16 23.29
CA ILE A 7 12.71 42.55 24.45
C ILE A 7 12.20 43.15 25.77
N ILE A 8 11.85 44.44 25.78
CA ILE A 8 11.30 45.11 26.98
C ILE A 8 9.89 44.59 27.29
N LEU A 9 9.06 44.28 26.29
CA LEU A 9 7.71 43.73 26.51
C LEU A 9 7.75 42.31 27.08
N LEU A 10 8.68 41.47 26.62
CA LEU A 10 8.87 40.10 27.11
C LEU A 10 9.39 40.06 28.55
N VAL A 11 10.29 40.98 28.92
CA VAL A 11 10.83 41.07 30.29
C VAL A 11 9.77 41.60 31.27
N VAL A 12 8.90 42.52 30.85
CA VAL A 12 7.80 43.03 31.69
C VAL A 12 6.71 41.97 31.90
N ALA A 13 6.39 41.16 30.88
CA ALA A 13 5.44 40.05 31.01
C ALA A 13 5.98 38.92 31.92
N ALA A 14 7.27 38.59 31.81
CA ALA A 14 7.91 37.59 32.66
C ALA A 14 8.00 38.04 34.13
N LEU A 15 8.30 39.33 34.39
CA LEU A 15 8.32 39.89 35.75
C LEU A 15 6.92 40.02 36.36
N ALA A 16 5.88 40.29 35.56
CA ALA A 16 4.49 40.29 36.03
C ALA A 16 3.99 38.89 36.41
N MET A 17 4.36 37.86 35.63
CA MET A 17 4.05 36.47 35.96
C MET A 17 4.83 35.97 37.19
N TYR A 18 6.08 36.38 37.35
CA TYR A 18 6.89 36.04 38.53
C TYR A 18 6.37 36.71 39.81
N HIS A 19 5.90 37.96 39.74
CA HIS A 19 5.28 38.63 40.89
C HIS A 19 3.87 38.13 41.23
N PHE A 20 3.12 37.61 40.25
CA PHE A 20 1.82 36.97 40.49
C PHE A 20 1.99 35.63 41.20
N ALA A 21 2.97 34.82 40.79
CA ALA A 21 3.29 33.53 41.41
C ALA A 21 3.77 33.64 42.87
N LEU A 22 4.40 34.76 43.25
CA LEU A 22 4.90 34.99 44.60
C LEU A 22 3.87 35.58 45.59
N ARG A 23 2.64 35.87 45.15
CA ARG A 23 1.59 36.47 46.02
C ARG A 23 0.42 35.56 46.39
N THR A 24 0.39 34.30 45.94
CA THR A 24 -0.70 33.37 46.29
C THR A 24 -0.17 32.10 46.95
N ASN A 25 0.08 32.18 48.26
CA ASN A 25 0.16 30.99 49.12
C ASN A 25 -1.26 30.57 49.52
N ASN A 26 -1.96 29.84 48.64
CA ASN A 26 -3.04 28.93 49.03
C ASN A 26 -3.34 27.92 47.91
N PRO A 27 -3.18 26.61 48.13
CA PRO A 27 -3.59 25.58 47.17
C PRO A 27 -5.09 25.33 47.33
N HIS A 28 -5.83 25.31 46.22
CA HIS A 28 -7.31 25.24 46.08
C HIS A 28 -8.00 26.59 45.83
N ALA A 29 -7.91 27.07 44.58
CA ALA A 29 -8.91 27.95 43.98
C ALA A 29 -9.21 27.44 42.56
N SER A 30 -10.44 26.96 42.37
CA SER A 30 -11.01 26.51 41.11
C SER A 30 -11.16 27.68 40.12
N THR A 31 -10.67 27.54 38.90
CA THR A 31 -10.94 28.49 37.81
C THR A 31 -11.65 27.79 36.64
N SER A 32 -12.93 27.54 36.80
CA SER A 32 -13.87 27.33 35.69
C SER A 32 -14.51 28.68 35.32
N SER A 33 -13.72 29.62 34.79
CA SER A 33 -14.24 30.88 34.21
C SER A 33 -13.15 31.76 33.58
N SER A 34 -12.46 31.31 32.54
CA SER A 34 -11.80 32.23 31.59
C SER A 34 -11.39 31.56 30.26
N CYS A 35 -12.35 31.00 29.52
CA CYS A 35 -12.16 30.65 28.12
C CYS A 35 -13.23 31.35 27.27
N GLN A 36 -13.25 32.68 27.32
CA GLN A 36 -14.07 33.51 26.42
C GLN A 36 -13.54 34.94 26.52
N SER A 37 -12.53 35.29 25.71
CA SER A 37 -12.26 36.65 25.19
C SER A 37 -10.83 36.80 24.67
N ALA A 38 -10.50 36.12 23.58
CA ALA A 38 -9.52 36.63 22.62
C ALA A 38 -9.74 35.95 21.27
N PHE A 39 -9.97 36.76 20.24
CA PHE A 39 -10.02 36.45 18.79
C PHE A 39 -11.38 36.00 18.19
N PRO A 40 -12.07 36.92 17.50
CA PRO A 40 -13.10 36.60 16.53
C PRO A 40 -12.50 36.32 15.14
N ASN A 41 -13.11 35.37 14.44
CA ASN A 41 -13.02 35.03 13.00
C ASN A 41 -11.99 33.98 12.50
N SER A 42 -12.58 32.81 12.23
CA SER A 42 -12.49 31.92 11.07
C SER A 42 -11.15 31.29 10.65
N ILE A 43 -11.22 29.95 10.55
CA ILE A 43 -10.29 28.95 10.00
C ILE A 43 -9.35 28.35 11.06
N MET A 44 -9.60 27.06 11.35
CA MET A 44 -8.76 26.03 12.00
C MET A 44 -9.55 25.24 13.06
N ALA A 45 -10.31 24.25 12.62
CA ALA A 45 -10.99 23.26 13.46
C ALA A 45 -10.23 21.92 13.46
N THR A 46 -8.97 21.93 13.90
CA THR A 46 -8.17 20.71 14.17
C THR A 46 -7.58 20.69 15.58
N ALA A 47 -7.98 21.64 16.44
CA ALA A 47 -7.48 21.75 17.81
C ALA A 47 -8.51 21.43 18.90
N TRP A 48 -9.72 20.96 18.56
CA TRP A 48 -10.79 20.80 19.55
C TRP A 48 -10.82 19.46 20.30
N ASN A 49 -10.20 18.40 19.77
CA ASN A 49 -10.22 17.07 20.41
C ASN A 49 -9.08 16.79 21.40
N ARG A 50 -8.23 17.79 21.72
CA ARG A 50 -7.08 17.60 22.65
C ARG A 50 -7.29 18.12 24.08
N CYS A 51 -8.50 18.48 24.48
CA CYS A 51 -8.79 19.03 25.82
C CYS A 51 -9.72 18.20 26.70
N LEU A 52 -10.11 17.00 26.29
CA LEU A 52 -10.88 16.08 27.13
C LEU A 52 -10.19 14.73 27.07
N HIS A 53 -9.31 14.46 28.03
CA HIS A 53 -8.91 13.16 28.62
C HIS A 53 -7.55 13.33 29.30
N TRP A 54 -7.51 14.13 30.36
CA TRP A 54 -6.42 14.07 31.34
C TRP A 54 -7.02 14.27 32.73
N ASN A 55 -7.53 13.18 33.30
CA ASN A 55 -7.82 13.07 34.72
C ASN A 55 -7.78 11.60 35.13
N SER A 56 -6.57 11.10 35.37
CA SER A 56 -6.33 9.98 36.27
C SER A 56 -5.11 10.32 37.13
N ASN A 57 -5.37 10.68 38.38
CA ASN A 57 -4.37 10.67 39.44
C ASN A 57 -4.36 9.25 40.03
N ASP A 58 -3.26 8.52 39.85
CA ASP A 58 -2.89 7.39 40.72
C ASP A 58 -1.39 7.52 41.04
N PRO A 59 -0.97 7.54 42.32
CA PRO A 59 0.44 7.53 42.67
C PRO A 59 0.87 6.09 42.95
N ASP A 60 1.47 5.41 41.97
CA ASP A 60 2.31 4.24 42.26
C ASP A 60 3.74 4.45 41.77
N THR A 61 4.65 4.38 42.72
CA THR A 61 6.10 4.50 42.56
C THR A 61 6.66 3.16 42.17
N GLY A 62 6.98 2.96 40.89
CA GLY A 62 7.65 1.77 40.40
C GLY A 62 8.39 2.04 39.10
N ASN A 63 9.66 2.42 39.19
CA ASN A 63 10.59 2.50 38.07
C ASN A 63 10.78 1.09 37.48
N ASN A 64 10.09 0.79 36.38
CA ASN A 64 10.55 -0.15 35.37
C ASN A 64 10.43 0.57 34.02
N PRO A 65 11.53 0.84 33.29
CA PRO A 65 11.39 1.24 31.90
C PRO A 65 10.73 0.07 31.17
N SER A 66 9.54 0.30 30.62
CA SER A 66 8.96 -0.62 29.65
C SER A 66 10.01 -0.89 28.54
N PRO A 67 10.19 -2.14 28.08
CA PRO A 67 11.16 -2.46 27.04
C PRO A 67 10.92 -1.57 25.82
N LYS A 68 11.96 -0.90 25.32
CA LYS A 68 11.82 -0.05 24.12
C LYS A 68 11.73 -0.97 22.91
N LYS A 69 10.56 -1.06 22.27
CA LYS A 69 10.41 -1.78 21.00
C LYS A 69 11.43 -1.24 19.98
N LYS A 70 12.23 -2.12 19.37
CA LYS A 70 13.07 -1.78 18.20
C LYS A 70 12.18 -1.77 16.96
N TYR A 71 12.31 -0.74 16.13
CA TYR A 71 11.58 -0.64 14.88
C TYR A 71 12.48 -1.01 13.69
N GLY A 72 11.89 -1.69 12.71
CA GLY A 72 12.48 -1.94 11.40
C GLY A 72 11.58 -1.39 10.29
N TYR A 73 12.12 -1.36 9.07
CA TYR A 73 11.44 -0.80 7.91
C TYR A 73 11.57 -1.70 6.69
N PHE A 74 10.52 -1.76 5.87
CA PHE A 74 10.61 -2.37 4.54
C PHE A 74 9.87 -1.54 3.51
N LEU A 75 10.38 -1.60 2.27
CA LEU A 75 9.79 -0.95 1.12
C LEU A 75 8.79 -1.89 0.44
N HIS A 76 7.64 -1.36 0.06
CA HIS A 76 6.77 -1.95 -0.95
C HIS A 76 6.75 -1.07 -2.20
N ILE A 77 7.23 -1.64 -3.31
CA ILE A 77 7.21 -1.00 -4.63
C ILE A 77 6.52 -1.92 -5.66
N THR A 78 5.72 -1.34 -6.56
CA THR A 78 4.88 -2.10 -7.49
C THR A 78 4.58 -1.32 -8.76
N ASP A 79 4.22 -2.05 -9.82
CA ASP A 79 3.59 -1.52 -11.04
C ASP A 79 4.41 -0.34 -11.63
N MET A 80 5.69 -0.59 -11.92
CA MET A 80 6.54 0.42 -12.57
C MET A 80 6.14 0.67 -14.01
N HIS A 81 5.71 -0.38 -14.72
CA HIS A 81 5.34 -0.32 -16.14
C HIS A 81 6.30 0.50 -16.98
N VAL A 82 7.56 0.08 -17.04
CA VAL A 82 8.58 0.76 -17.82
C VAL A 82 8.29 0.62 -19.31
N ASP A 83 8.38 1.74 -20.00
CA ASP A 83 8.19 1.87 -21.43
C ASP A 83 9.43 2.48 -22.11
N LYS A 84 10.13 1.64 -22.89
CA LYS A 84 11.26 2.06 -23.73
C LYS A 84 10.85 2.82 -24.98
N ASN A 85 9.57 2.78 -25.35
CA ASN A 85 9.00 3.49 -26.48
C ASN A 85 8.45 4.87 -26.09
N TYR A 86 8.43 5.20 -24.80
CA TYR A 86 7.99 6.51 -24.32
C TYR A 86 8.84 7.62 -24.92
N ILE A 87 8.19 8.63 -25.50
CA ILE A 87 8.85 9.81 -26.06
C ILE A 87 8.44 11.03 -25.24
N GLN A 88 9.44 11.76 -24.71
CA GLN A 88 9.21 13.06 -24.11
C GLN A 88 8.56 13.99 -25.15
N GLY A 89 7.44 14.59 -24.78
CA GLY A 89 6.61 15.40 -25.66
C GLY A 89 5.73 14.61 -26.62
N GLY A 90 5.69 13.29 -26.51
CA GLY A 90 4.86 12.41 -27.33
C GLY A 90 3.35 12.61 -27.07
N THR A 91 2.53 12.14 -28.01
CA THR A 91 1.07 12.30 -27.92
C THR A 91 0.45 11.27 -26.98
N LYS A 92 -0.44 11.72 -26.09
CA LYS A 92 -1.21 10.88 -25.17
C LYS A 92 -2.05 9.82 -25.91
N LYS A 93 -2.60 10.15 -27.09
CA LYS A 93 -3.34 9.22 -27.96
C LYS A 93 -2.50 8.04 -28.48
N SER A 94 -1.18 8.20 -28.54
CA SER A 94 -0.26 7.13 -28.94
C SER A 94 0.36 6.40 -27.76
N ALA A 95 -0.21 6.51 -26.56
CA ALA A 95 0.45 6.09 -25.32
C ALA A 95 1.87 6.69 -25.21
N CYS A 96 2.02 7.95 -25.61
CA CYS A 96 3.29 8.67 -25.60
C CYS A 96 4.38 8.13 -26.56
N HIS A 97 4.05 7.27 -27.53
CA HIS A 97 5.04 6.71 -28.48
C HIS A 97 5.29 7.51 -29.78
N ARG A 98 4.64 8.66 -30.00
CA ARG A 98 4.73 9.40 -31.28
C ARG A 98 4.76 10.90 -31.09
N ASP A 99 5.50 11.59 -31.96
CA ASP A 99 5.55 13.06 -31.99
C ASP A 99 4.20 13.69 -32.36
N PRO A 100 3.84 14.85 -31.74
CA PRO A 100 2.66 15.62 -32.13
C PRO A 100 2.82 16.22 -33.52
N LYS A 101 1.76 16.19 -34.33
CA LYS A 101 1.77 16.73 -35.70
C LYS A 101 1.72 18.26 -35.73
N GLU A 102 0.88 18.89 -34.92
CA GLU A 102 0.87 20.34 -34.61
C GLU A 102 0.20 20.56 -33.22
N ASP A 103 0.60 21.62 -32.51
CA ASP A 103 0.25 22.05 -31.12
C ASP A 103 1.19 21.58 -29.98
N ARG A 104 1.50 22.53 -29.09
CA ARG A 104 2.49 22.48 -28.00
C ARG A 104 1.89 22.24 -26.61
N ARG A 105 0.54 22.25 -26.48
CA ARG A 105 -0.15 22.31 -25.16
C ARG A 105 -0.39 20.98 -24.45
N TYR A 106 -0.13 19.82 -25.06
CA TYR A 106 -0.44 18.50 -24.49
C TYR A 106 0.71 17.51 -24.67
N LYS A 107 1.90 17.90 -24.23
CA LYS A 107 3.14 17.13 -24.38
C LYS A 107 3.41 16.31 -23.12
N ALA A 108 3.77 15.05 -23.30
CA ALA A 108 4.21 14.18 -22.21
C ALA A 108 5.50 14.74 -21.57
N GLY A 109 5.65 14.67 -20.25
CA GLY A 109 6.84 15.13 -19.53
C GLY A 109 8.06 14.25 -19.79
N ARG A 110 9.19 14.54 -19.14
CA ARG A 110 10.40 13.69 -19.20
C ARG A 110 10.24 12.48 -18.26
N LEU A 111 9.56 12.68 -17.14
CA LEU A 111 9.28 11.72 -16.07
C LEU A 111 7.90 11.08 -16.17
N GLY A 112 7.07 11.48 -17.14
CA GLY A 112 5.78 10.85 -17.34
C GLY A 112 4.68 11.83 -17.73
N ALA A 113 3.47 11.30 -17.86
CA ALA A 113 2.27 12.08 -18.08
C ALA A 113 1.20 11.63 -17.07
N PRO A 114 1.20 12.17 -15.84
CA PRO A 114 0.20 11.83 -14.83
C PRO A 114 -1.22 11.91 -15.37
N PHE A 115 -2.07 10.97 -14.96
CA PHE A 115 -3.49 10.91 -15.32
C PHE A 115 -3.78 10.63 -16.80
N GLU A 116 -2.79 10.14 -17.55
CA GLU A 116 -2.93 9.81 -18.98
C GLU A 116 -2.70 8.32 -19.23
N LYS A 117 -3.17 7.82 -20.38
CA LYS A 117 -2.88 6.46 -20.85
C LYS A 117 -1.44 6.36 -21.39
N CYS A 118 -0.45 6.68 -20.56
CA CYS A 118 0.98 6.50 -20.85
C CYS A 118 1.67 5.75 -19.71
N ASP A 119 2.50 4.79 -20.07
CA ASP A 119 3.34 4.05 -19.13
C ASP A 119 4.57 4.87 -18.72
N ALA A 120 5.35 4.38 -17.76
CA ALA A 120 6.47 5.14 -17.20
C ALA A 120 7.68 5.17 -18.15
N PRO A 121 8.27 6.35 -18.45
CA PRO A 121 9.57 6.38 -19.08
C PRO A 121 10.62 5.71 -18.18
N VAL A 122 11.66 5.15 -18.80
CA VAL A 122 12.81 4.57 -18.08
C VAL A 122 13.39 5.54 -17.04
N ALA A 123 13.39 6.84 -17.35
CA ALA A 123 13.87 7.90 -16.46
C ALA A 123 13.08 7.96 -15.14
N LEU A 124 11.75 7.78 -15.18
CA LEU A 124 10.93 7.79 -13.97
C LEU A 124 11.30 6.65 -13.05
N ALA A 125 11.33 5.41 -13.56
CA ALA A 125 11.68 4.25 -12.75
C ALA A 125 13.08 4.37 -12.14
N GLN A 126 14.06 4.89 -12.91
CA GLN A 126 15.40 5.13 -12.40
C GLN A 126 15.41 6.20 -11.31
N GLU A 127 14.80 7.35 -11.53
CA GLU A 127 14.80 8.45 -10.55
C GLU A 127 14.00 8.13 -9.28
N THR A 128 12.94 7.34 -9.39
CA THR A 128 12.25 6.76 -8.21
C THR A 128 13.21 5.90 -7.39
N LEU A 129 13.97 5.02 -8.03
CA LEU A 129 14.93 4.15 -7.34
C LEU A 129 16.13 4.93 -6.79
N ASP A 130 16.61 5.96 -7.49
CA ASP A 130 17.67 6.85 -7.03
C ASP A 130 17.25 7.61 -5.78
N TRP A 131 16.01 8.11 -5.73
CA TRP A 131 15.44 8.73 -4.54
C TRP A 131 15.39 7.76 -3.36
N ILE A 132 14.86 6.54 -3.57
CA ILE A 132 14.84 5.50 -2.54
C ILE A 132 16.26 5.17 -2.05
N SER A 133 17.21 5.04 -2.98
CA SER A 133 18.62 4.74 -2.69
C SER A 133 19.20 5.77 -1.73
N ARG A 134 18.94 7.05 -1.99
CA ARG A 134 19.46 8.17 -1.23
C ARG A 134 18.78 8.35 0.13
N GLU A 135 17.46 8.20 0.19
CA GLU A 135 16.68 8.55 1.38
C GLU A 135 16.42 7.36 2.32
N TRP A 136 16.33 6.14 1.78
CA TRP A 136 15.77 4.98 2.49
C TRP A 136 16.65 3.74 2.53
N LYS A 137 17.50 3.49 1.52
CA LYS A 137 18.24 2.22 1.41
C LYS A 137 18.91 1.76 2.70
N ASP A 138 19.64 2.64 3.38
CA ASP A 138 20.38 2.31 4.61
C ASP A 138 19.50 2.12 5.85
N LYS A 139 18.19 2.40 5.74
CA LYS A 139 17.19 2.24 6.80
C LYS A 139 16.30 1.02 6.58
N LEU A 140 16.34 0.41 5.40
CA LEU A 140 15.50 -0.73 5.03
C LEU A 140 16.14 -2.04 5.45
N ASP A 141 15.31 -2.98 5.93
CA ASP A 141 15.72 -4.35 6.23
C ASP A 141 15.50 -5.30 5.06
N PHE A 142 14.50 -5.01 4.22
CA PHE A 142 14.19 -5.74 2.99
C PHE A 142 13.24 -4.94 2.07
N VAL A 143 13.02 -5.45 0.86
CA VAL A 143 12.09 -4.90 -0.14
C VAL A 143 11.13 -5.99 -0.60
N ILE A 144 9.84 -5.67 -0.67
CA ILE A 144 8.85 -6.45 -1.42
C ILE A 144 8.53 -5.73 -2.74
N TRP A 145 8.59 -6.48 -3.84
CA TRP A 145 8.40 -5.96 -5.19
C TRP A 145 7.31 -6.74 -5.91
N THR A 146 6.11 -6.16 -6.02
CA THR A 146 4.92 -6.90 -6.46
C THR A 146 4.68 -6.88 -7.98
N GLY A 147 5.73 -6.76 -8.79
CA GLY A 147 5.70 -6.99 -10.24
C GLY A 147 5.07 -5.87 -11.08
N ASP A 148 4.69 -6.22 -12.31
CA ASP A 148 4.20 -5.35 -13.39
C ASP A 148 5.25 -4.33 -13.87
N ASN A 149 6.31 -4.88 -14.45
CA ASN A 149 7.46 -4.13 -14.94
C ASN A 149 7.28 -3.70 -16.39
N ALA A 150 6.64 -4.53 -17.21
CA ALA A 150 6.43 -4.20 -18.62
C ALA A 150 5.22 -3.26 -18.79
N ARG A 151 5.36 -2.30 -19.71
CA ARG A 151 4.29 -1.40 -20.16
C ARG A 151 3.00 -2.11 -20.57
N HIS A 152 1.91 -1.37 -20.74
CA HIS A 152 0.66 -1.83 -21.33
C HIS A 152 0.69 -1.82 -22.88
N ASP A 153 -0.34 -2.41 -23.49
CA ASP A 153 -0.60 -2.36 -24.94
C ASP A 153 -1.56 -1.22 -25.34
N TRP A 154 -1.45 -0.07 -24.66
CA TRP A 154 -2.33 1.08 -24.91
C TRP A 154 -2.13 1.72 -26.29
N ASP A 155 -0.94 1.59 -26.89
CA ASP A 155 -0.75 1.89 -28.31
C ASP A 155 -1.15 0.69 -29.17
N ARG A 156 -2.37 0.73 -29.72
CA ARG A 156 -2.93 -0.28 -30.64
C ARG A 156 -2.10 -0.51 -31.92
N LYS A 157 -1.08 0.29 -32.19
CA LYS A 157 -0.16 0.09 -33.32
C LYS A 157 1.15 -0.61 -32.92
N GLU A 158 1.46 -0.66 -31.63
CA GLU A 158 2.75 -1.10 -31.09
C GLU A 158 2.55 -2.09 -29.93
N HIS A 159 1.93 -3.23 -30.23
CA HIS A 159 1.77 -4.31 -29.25
C HIS A 159 3.11 -4.89 -28.80
N ARG A 160 3.20 -5.23 -27.52
CA ARG A 160 4.35 -5.88 -26.91
C ARG A 160 4.61 -7.23 -27.54
N LYS A 161 5.88 -7.47 -27.77
CA LYS A 161 6.41 -8.77 -28.15
C LYS A 161 7.00 -9.45 -26.93
N ARG A 162 7.04 -10.79 -26.96
CA ARG A 162 7.64 -11.61 -25.88
C ARG A 162 9.03 -11.11 -25.48
N ASN A 163 9.92 -10.86 -26.45
CA ASN A 163 11.28 -10.42 -26.15
C ASN A 163 11.32 -9.04 -25.46
N GLN A 164 10.44 -8.11 -25.86
CA GLN A 164 10.36 -6.78 -25.22
C GLN A 164 9.93 -6.89 -23.76
N ILE A 165 8.98 -7.77 -23.43
CA ILE A 165 8.55 -8.02 -22.05
C ILE A 165 9.72 -8.59 -21.22
N LEU A 166 10.45 -9.56 -21.76
CA LEU A 166 11.63 -10.13 -21.08
C LEU A 166 12.73 -9.07 -20.89
N GLU A 167 13.02 -8.27 -21.90
CA GLU A 167 14.02 -7.19 -21.85
C GLU A 167 13.65 -6.09 -20.83
N LEU A 168 12.38 -5.74 -20.71
CA LEU A 168 11.91 -4.78 -19.69
C LEU A 168 12.02 -5.38 -18.29
N ASN A 169 11.66 -6.65 -18.10
CA ASN A 169 11.83 -7.34 -16.82
C ASN A 169 13.30 -7.47 -16.42
N LYS A 170 14.20 -7.68 -17.40
CA LYS A 170 15.65 -7.64 -17.17
C LYS A 170 16.08 -6.26 -16.70
N LEU A 171 15.69 -5.22 -17.44
CA LEU A 171 16.06 -3.84 -17.15
C LEU A 171 15.67 -3.46 -15.71
N VAL A 172 14.43 -3.71 -15.30
CA VAL A 172 14.00 -3.38 -13.95
C VAL A 172 14.71 -4.25 -12.91
N THR A 173 14.96 -5.54 -13.19
CA THR A 173 15.75 -6.37 -12.26
C THR A 173 17.17 -5.83 -12.08
N ASP A 174 17.83 -5.39 -13.16
CA ASP A 174 19.16 -4.78 -13.10
C ASP A 174 19.11 -3.49 -12.25
N MET A 175 18.13 -2.60 -12.51
CA MET A 175 17.93 -1.38 -11.71
C MET A 175 17.72 -1.68 -10.22
N MET A 176 16.88 -2.66 -9.87
CA MET A 176 16.65 -3.10 -8.50
C MET A 176 17.92 -3.66 -7.86
N THR A 177 18.69 -4.45 -8.62
CA THR A 177 19.96 -5.02 -8.15
C THR A 177 20.99 -3.94 -7.87
N ASP A 178 21.14 -2.98 -8.77
CA ASP A 178 22.10 -1.87 -8.64
C ASP A 178 21.72 -0.94 -7.48
N THR A 179 20.42 -0.70 -7.30
CA THR A 179 19.89 0.15 -6.24
C THR A 179 20.14 -0.45 -4.86
N PHE A 180 19.78 -1.72 -4.66
CA PHE A 180 19.69 -2.30 -3.32
C PHE A 180 20.88 -3.20 -2.94
N GLY A 181 21.70 -3.64 -3.91
CA GLY A 181 22.88 -4.45 -3.65
C GLY A 181 22.54 -5.79 -2.97
N ASP A 182 22.99 -5.96 -1.73
CA ASP A 182 22.81 -7.18 -0.93
C ASP A 182 21.55 -7.18 -0.06
N LEU A 183 20.78 -6.08 -0.05
CA LEU A 183 19.51 -6.03 0.67
C LEU A 183 18.55 -7.10 0.11
N PRO A 184 17.85 -7.87 0.97
CA PRO A 184 16.87 -8.86 0.51
C PRO A 184 15.75 -8.21 -0.30
N ILE A 185 15.54 -8.69 -1.53
CA ILE A 185 14.41 -8.30 -2.39
C ILE A 185 13.56 -9.55 -2.62
N ILE A 186 12.26 -9.43 -2.43
CA ILE A 186 11.31 -10.51 -2.68
C ILE A 186 10.38 -10.08 -3.82
N PRO A 187 10.66 -10.52 -5.07
CA PRO A 187 9.79 -10.24 -6.20
C PRO A 187 8.57 -11.17 -6.28
N THR A 188 7.53 -10.72 -6.99
CA THR A 188 6.52 -11.59 -7.60
C THR A 188 6.24 -11.18 -9.05
N LEU A 189 5.56 -12.05 -9.79
CA LEU A 189 5.14 -11.78 -11.17
C LEU A 189 3.85 -10.99 -11.21
N GLY A 190 3.84 -9.95 -12.04
CA GLY A 190 2.62 -9.27 -12.45
C GLY A 190 1.98 -9.85 -13.71
N ASN A 191 0.78 -9.38 -14.03
CA ASN A 191 0.03 -9.87 -15.19
C ASN A 191 0.57 -9.33 -16.53
N ASN A 192 1.32 -8.21 -16.50
CA ASN A 192 2.02 -7.64 -17.63
C ASN A 192 3.43 -8.21 -17.84
N ASP A 193 3.95 -8.99 -16.88
CA ASP A 193 5.28 -9.61 -16.94
C ASP A 193 5.31 -10.92 -17.74
N VAL A 194 4.17 -11.34 -18.29
CA VAL A 194 3.99 -12.63 -18.95
C VAL A 194 3.49 -12.47 -20.38
N TYR A 195 3.81 -13.45 -21.21
CA TYR A 195 3.40 -13.48 -22.60
C TYR A 195 2.90 -14.88 -22.99
N PRO A 196 1.67 -15.02 -23.51
CA PRO A 196 0.66 -13.98 -23.75
C PRO A 196 0.17 -13.26 -22.49
N HIS A 197 -0.39 -12.05 -22.63
CA HIS A 197 -0.88 -11.24 -21.52
C HIS A 197 -1.84 -12.04 -20.62
N ASN A 198 -1.68 -11.93 -19.30
CA ASN A 198 -2.43 -12.66 -18.27
C ASN A 198 -2.32 -14.20 -18.28
N VAL A 199 -1.55 -14.81 -19.17
CA VAL A 199 -1.51 -16.27 -19.29
C VAL A 199 -0.24 -16.83 -18.67
N VAL A 200 -0.42 -17.64 -17.62
CA VAL A 200 0.62 -18.49 -17.04
C VAL A 200 0.06 -19.91 -16.89
N VAL A 201 0.78 -20.91 -17.38
CA VAL A 201 0.41 -22.33 -17.25
C VAL A 201 1.24 -23.04 -16.17
N ASP A 202 0.91 -24.31 -15.89
CA ASP A 202 1.77 -25.14 -15.04
C ASP A 202 3.15 -25.33 -15.70
N ARG A 203 4.23 -25.15 -14.94
CA ARG A 203 5.63 -25.24 -15.43
C ARG A 203 5.86 -24.40 -16.69
N ASP A 204 5.35 -23.17 -16.70
CA ASP A 204 5.49 -22.27 -17.82
C ASP A 204 6.98 -22.01 -18.14
N SER A 205 7.35 -22.09 -19.42
CA SER A 205 8.70 -21.82 -19.90
C SER A 205 9.24 -20.45 -19.48
N ILE A 206 8.36 -19.45 -19.26
CA ILE A 206 8.77 -18.13 -18.80
C ILE A 206 9.35 -18.16 -17.38
N LEU A 207 8.97 -19.14 -16.56
CA LEU A 207 9.48 -19.28 -15.19
C LEU A 207 10.97 -19.63 -15.17
N GLU A 208 11.47 -20.32 -16.20
CA GLU A 208 12.91 -20.55 -16.32
C GLU A 208 13.66 -19.23 -16.50
N TYR A 209 13.13 -18.30 -17.27
CA TYR A 209 13.73 -16.97 -17.44
C TYR A 209 13.81 -16.22 -16.10
N TYR A 210 12.70 -16.14 -15.37
CA TYR A 210 12.66 -15.47 -14.06
C TYR A 210 13.50 -16.20 -13.01
N HIS A 211 13.61 -17.53 -13.07
CA HIS A 211 14.48 -18.29 -12.18
C HIS A 211 15.94 -17.89 -12.34
N HIS A 212 16.41 -17.67 -13.58
CA HIS A 212 17.76 -17.17 -13.82
C HIS A 212 17.93 -15.72 -13.37
N LEU A 213 16.93 -14.88 -13.68
CA LEU A 213 16.95 -13.45 -13.38
C LEU A 213 16.94 -13.17 -11.87
N TRP A 214 16.18 -13.95 -11.10
CA TRP A 214 15.99 -13.79 -9.66
C TRP A 214 16.76 -14.83 -8.84
N LEU A 215 17.74 -15.53 -9.43
CA LEU A 215 18.46 -16.63 -8.79
C LEU A 215 19.05 -16.27 -7.41
N ARG A 216 19.46 -15.01 -7.26
CA ARG A 216 20.03 -14.46 -6.03
C ARG A 216 19.00 -14.24 -4.91
N TRP A 217 17.73 -14.07 -5.27
CA TRP A 217 16.64 -13.78 -4.33
C TRP A 217 15.77 -15.00 -4.03
N ILE A 218 15.80 -16.03 -4.87
CA ILE A 218 15.09 -17.30 -4.64
C ILE A 218 15.98 -18.23 -3.80
N PRO A 219 15.57 -18.58 -2.56
CA PRO A 219 16.33 -19.50 -1.73
C PRO A 219 16.53 -20.85 -2.42
N SER A 220 17.69 -21.47 -2.20
CA SER A 220 18.10 -22.68 -2.95
C SER A 220 17.12 -23.84 -2.83
N ASP A 221 16.49 -24.01 -1.67
CA ASP A 221 15.48 -25.02 -1.38
C ASP A 221 14.13 -24.73 -2.06
N GLN A 222 13.87 -23.47 -2.43
CA GLN A 222 12.64 -23.05 -3.09
C GLN A 222 12.74 -23.04 -4.62
N ARG A 223 13.94 -23.12 -5.21
CA ARG A 223 14.16 -23.03 -6.67
C ARG A 223 13.35 -24.03 -7.47
N ARG A 224 13.21 -25.27 -6.98
CA ARG A 224 12.39 -26.30 -7.65
C ARG A 224 10.91 -25.93 -7.65
N GLN A 225 10.44 -25.34 -6.55
CA GLN A 225 9.06 -24.90 -6.43
C GLN A 225 8.79 -23.69 -7.33
N PHE A 226 9.75 -22.75 -7.40
CA PHE A 226 9.69 -21.62 -8.31
C PHE A 226 9.59 -22.07 -9.77
N LEU A 227 10.42 -23.03 -10.21
CA LEU A 227 10.34 -23.56 -11.57
C LEU A 227 9.00 -24.27 -11.88
N ARG A 228 8.27 -24.72 -10.85
CA ARG A 228 6.94 -25.32 -11.04
C ARG A 228 5.85 -24.28 -11.23
N GLY A 229 5.88 -23.19 -10.48
CA GLY A 229 4.76 -22.23 -10.48
C GLY A 229 5.09 -20.75 -10.24
N GLY A 230 6.36 -20.35 -10.18
CA GLY A 230 6.75 -18.95 -10.02
C GLY A 230 6.43 -18.36 -8.65
N TYR A 231 6.22 -19.21 -7.64
CA TYR A 231 5.99 -18.82 -6.25
C TYR A 231 7.06 -19.46 -5.35
N PHE A 232 7.42 -18.76 -4.27
CA PHE A 232 8.45 -19.18 -3.33
C PHE A 232 8.30 -18.46 -1.98
N ALA A 233 8.96 -18.97 -0.95
CA ALA A 233 9.05 -18.32 0.35
C ALA A 233 10.50 -17.91 0.66
N ALA A 234 10.71 -16.77 1.30
CA ALA A 234 12.03 -16.31 1.71
C ALA A 234 12.00 -15.86 3.17
N ASP A 235 12.94 -16.37 3.96
CA ASP A 235 13.13 -15.96 5.35
C ASP A 235 14.01 -14.70 5.38
N ILE A 236 13.62 -13.70 6.16
CA ILE A 236 14.37 -12.45 6.27
C ILE A 236 15.52 -12.63 7.28
N PRO A 237 16.78 -12.42 6.88
CA PRO A 237 17.93 -12.61 7.76
C PRO A 237 17.81 -11.79 9.05
N GLY A 238 18.09 -12.42 10.19
CA GLY A 238 18.03 -11.78 11.50
C GLY A 238 16.62 -11.60 12.08
N LEU A 239 15.57 -11.97 11.34
CA LEU A 239 14.18 -11.88 11.79
C LEU A 239 13.51 -13.27 11.81
N LYS A 240 12.60 -13.48 12.77
CA LYS A 240 11.65 -14.62 12.71
C LYS A 240 10.49 -14.32 11.76
N LEU A 241 10.82 -13.94 10.54
CA LEU A 241 9.89 -13.47 9.52
C LEU A 241 10.12 -14.19 8.19
N ARG A 242 9.03 -14.68 7.61
CA ARG A 242 8.98 -15.27 6.28
C ARG A 242 8.11 -14.41 5.37
N VAL A 243 8.61 -14.09 4.18
CA VAL A 243 7.80 -13.50 3.10
C VAL A 243 7.41 -14.62 2.14
N VAL A 244 6.11 -14.81 1.95
CA VAL A 244 5.56 -15.77 0.98
C VAL A 244 5.15 -15.02 -0.28
N SER A 245 5.90 -15.20 -1.36
CA SER A 245 5.64 -14.62 -2.67
C SER A 245 4.74 -15.56 -3.49
N LEU A 246 3.48 -15.18 -3.63
CA LEU A 246 2.47 -15.91 -4.39
C LEU A 246 2.48 -15.49 -5.85
N ASN A 247 2.38 -16.47 -6.75
CA ASN A 247 2.01 -16.23 -8.15
C ASN A 247 0.48 -16.17 -8.29
N THR A 248 -0.08 -14.98 -8.11
CA THR A 248 -1.53 -14.73 -8.12
C THR A 248 -2.17 -14.94 -9.50
N MET A 249 -1.37 -15.08 -10.56
CA MET A 249 -1.85 -15.39 -11.91
C MET A 249 -2.60 -16.72 -11.98
N TYR A 250 -2.33 -17.67 -11.08
CA TYR A 250 -3.11 -18.91 -11.00
C TYR A 250 -4.50 -18.72 -10.36
N PHE A 251 -4.72 -17.63 -9.64
CA PHE A 251 -6.02 -17.32 -9.03
C PHE A 251 -6.83 -16.34 -9.88
N PHE A 252 -6.16 -15.58 -10.74
CA PHE A 252 -6.74 -14.53 -11.56
C PHE A 252 -7.75 -15.04 -12.61
N LYS A 253 -8.94 -14.43 -12.67
CA LYS A 253 -10.01 -14.78 -13.62
C LYS A 253 -9.60 -14.60 -15.08
N LYS A 254 -8.76 -13.59 -15.38
CA LYS A 254 -8.29 -13.30 -16.74
C LYS A 254 -7.25 -14.30 -17.24
N ASN A 255 -6.61 -15.08 -16.37
CA ASN A 255 -5.82 -16.24 -16.81
C ASN A 255 -6.74 -17.40 -17.22
N LYS A 256 -7.14 -17.43 -18.49
CA LYS A 256 -8.09 -18.43 -19.03
C LYS A 256 -7.52 -19.86 -19.07
N ALA A 257 -6.21 -20.04 -18.93
CA ALA A 257 -5.59 -21.37 -18.91
C ALA A 257 -5.86 -22.14 -17.60
N VAL A 258 -6.22 -21.42 -16.53
CA VAL A 258 -6.50 -21.98 -15.22
C VAL A 258 -8.01 -21.96 -14.98
N LYS A 259 -8.59 -23.01 -14.40
CA LYS A 259 -10.06 -23.13 -14.30
C LYS A 259 -10.61 -22.86 -12.91
N ASN A 260 -10.01 -23.44 -11.88
CA ASN A 260 -10.47 -23.39 -10.49
C ASN A 260 -9.37 -23.89 -9.54
N CYS A 261 -9.61 -23.82 -8.25
CA CYS A 261 -8.71 -24.27 -7.18
C CYS A 261 -9.21 -25.51 -6.42
N ARG A 262 -10.24 -26.21 -6.93
CA ARG A 262 -10.80 -27.43 -6.30
C ARG A 262 -10.33 -28.72 -6.97
N LYS A 263 -10.18 -28.69 -8.30
CA LYS A 263 -9.69 -29.82 -9.10
C LYS A 263 -8.17 -29.78 -9.15
N GLU A 264 -7.57 -30.93 -9.43
CA GLU A 264 -6.13 -31.02 -9.70
C GLU A 264 -5.71 -30.01 -10.77
N GLY A 265 -4.57 -29.37 -10.56
CA GLY A 265 -4.04 -28.34 -11.43
C GLY A 265 -3.23 -27.29 -10.68
N PRO A 266 -2.58 -26.37 -11.41
CA PRO A 266 -1.57 -25.47 -10.84
C PRO A 266 -2.10 -24.58 -9.72
N ALA A 267 -3.37 -24.16 -9.79
CA ALA A 267 -3.96 -23.30 -8.77
C ALA A 267 -4.28 -24.03 -7.46
N ARG A 268 -4.72 -25.29 -7.54
CA ARG A 268 -4.91 -26.12 -6.35
C ARG A 268 -3.56 -26.47 -5.72
N ASP A 269 -2.60 -26.90 -6.54
CA ASP A 269 -1.24 -27.20 -6.08
C ASP A 269 -0.60 -25.99 -5.37
N HIS A 270 -0.86 -24.78 -5.88
CA HIS A 270 -0.39 -23.53 -5.28
C HIS A 270 -1.05 -23.26 -3.92
N LEU A 271 -2.36 -23.46 -3.76
CA LEU A 271 -3.02 -23.34 -2.44
C LEU A 271 -2.51 -24.38 -1.44
N GLU A 272 -2.32 -25.64 -1.87
CA GLU A 272 -1.79 -26.69 -1.02
C GLU A 272 -0.33 -26.42 -0.60
N TRP A 273 0.47 -25.81 -1.50
CA TRP A 273 1.80 -25.34 -1.14
C TRP A 273 1.75 -24.16 -0.17
N PHE A 274 0.85 -23.20 -0.39
CA PHE A 274 0.69 -22.04 0.48
C PHE A 274 0.34 -22.45 1.91
N GLU A 275 -0.63 -23.35 2.06
CA GLU A 275 -0.99 -23.95 3.36
C GLU A 275 0.22 -24.59 4.05
N LYS A 276 1.06 -25.34 3.31
CA LYS A 276 2.28 -25.94 3.87
C LYS A 276 3.28 -24.91 4.36
N GLN A 277 3.40 -23.76 3.69
CA GLN A 277 4.27 -22.67 4.16
C GLN A 277 3.74 -22.06 5.45
N LEU A 278 2.44 -21.83 5.54
CA LEU A 278 1.79 -21.28 6.74
C LEU A 278 1.89 -22.25 7.92
N GLN A 279 1.61 -23.53 7.70
CA GLN A 279 1.74 -24.56 8.72
C GLN A 279 3.21 -24.71 9.19
N SER A 280 4.17 -24.65 8.27
CA SER A 280 5.59 -24.64 8.63
C SER A 280 5.94 -23.43 9.48
N ALA A 281 5.41 -22.24 9.16
CA ALA A 281 5.67 -21.03 9.92
C ALA A 281 5.10 -21.13 11.35
N ARG A 282 3.86 -21.61 11.49
CA ARG A 282 3.22 -21.93 12.78
C ARG A 282 4.06 -22.90 13.61
N ASN A 283 4.52 -23.99 13.00
CA ASN A 283 5.33 -25.00 13.71
C ASN A 283 6.71 -24.49 14.15
N THR A 284 7.24 -23.46 13.50
CA THR A 284 8.58 -22.92 13.75
C THR A 284 8.57 -21.57 14.47
N GLY A 285 7.38 -21.05 14.81
CA GLY A 285 7.23 -19.74 15.45
C GLY A 285 7.62 -18.57 14.55
N MET A 286 7.57 -18.75 13.23
CA MET A 286 7.82 -17.69 12.24
C MET A 286 6.55 -16.88 12.01
N ARG A 287 6.70 -15.58 11.82
CA ARG A 287 5.63 -14.69 11.32
C ARG A 287 5.68 -14.63 9.80
N VAL A 288 4.53 -14.36 9.16
CA VAL A 288 4.40 -14.43 7.70
C VAL A 288 3.85 -13.13 7.12
N ILE A 289 4.62 -12.51 6.24
CA ILE A 289 4.09 -11.56 5.26
C ILE A 289 3.68 -12.34 4.01
N VAL A 290 2.46 -12.16 3.55
CA VAL A 290 1.99 -12.72 2.28
C VAL A 290 1.99 -11.62 1.23
N MET A 291 2.53 -11.89 0.05
CA MET A 291 2.51 -10.94 -1.05
C MET A 291 2.12 -11.59 -2.37
N GLY A 292 1.62 -10.78 -3.29
CA GLY A 292 1.34 -11.16 -4.67
C GLY A 292 1.05 -9.92 -5.51
N HIS A 293 0.71 -10.09 -6.79
CA HIS A 293 0.42 -8.94 -7.65
C HIS A 293 -1.06 -8.55 -7.62
N VAL A 294 -1.93 -9.43 -8.12
CA VAL A 294 -3.39 -9.21 -8.18
C VAL A 294 -3.97 -9.44 -6.78
N PRO A 295 -4.69 -8.47 -6.18
CA PRO A 295 -5.26 -8.66 -4.86
C PRO A 295 -6.39 -9.70 -4.87
N PRO A 296 -6.52 -10.49 -3.79
CA PRO A 296 -7.63 -11.41 -3.61
C PRO A 296 -8.94 -10.62 -3.50
N SER A 297 -9.75 -10.69 -4.56
CA SER A 297 -11.08 -10.08 -4.59
C SER A 297 -12.06 -10.99 -5.33
N PRO A 298 -13.36 -10.93 -5.02
CA PRO A 298 -14.36 -11.66 -5.81
C PRO A 298 -14.44 -11.16 -7.27
N ARG A 299 -13.96 -9.94 -7.56
CA ARG A 299 -13.85 -9.39 -8.92
C ARG A 299 -12.74 -10.06 -9.70
N ASP A 300 -11.54 -10.15 -9.11
CA ASP A 300 -10.33 -10.52 -9.83
C ASP A 300 -10.00 -12.01 -9.70
N TYR A 301 -10.34 -12.64 -8.57
CA TYR A 301 -10.07 -14.06 -8.34
C TYR A 301 -11.22 -14.96 -8.77
N ARG A 302 -10.87 -16.16 -9.24
CA ARG A 302 -11.84 -17.22 -9.46
C ARG A 302 -12.49 -17.59 -8.13
N LYS A 303 -13.82 -17.78 -8.13
CA LYS A 303 -14.63 -18.01 -6.93
C LYS A 303 -14.03 -19.05 -5.96
N THR A 304 -13.62 -20.21 -6.47
CA THR A 304 -13.01 -21.28 -5.65
C THR A 304 -11.64 -20.92 -5.08
N CYS A 305 -10.89 -20.09 -5.81
CA CYS A 305 -9.56 -19.65 -5.41
C CYS A 305 -9.64 -18.54 -4.37
N PHE A 306 -10.54 -17.59 -4.57
CA PHE A 306 -10.86 -16.57 -3.57
C PHE A 306 -11.28 -17.20 -2.25
N LYS A 307 -12.23 -18.15 -2.29
CA LYS A 307 -12.64 -18.90 -1.10
C LYS A 307 -11.46 -19.63 -0.44
N GLY A 308 -10.70 -20.41 -1.21
CA GLY A 308 -9.58 -21.17 -0.65
C GLY A 308 -8.50 -20.27 -0.04
N TYR A 309 -8.25 -19.11 -0.65
CA TYR A 309 -7.34 -18.10 -0.12
C TYR A 309 -7.85 -17.54 1.22
N LEU A 310 -9.11 -17.09 1.29
CA LEU A 310 -9.68 -16.56 2.53
C LEU A 310 -9.75 -17.62 3.64
N ASP A 311 -10.08 -18.87 3.29
CA ASP A 311 -10.13 -19.97 4.26
C ASP A 311 -8.77 -20.21 4.91
N LEU A 312 -7.66 -20.06 4.15
CA LEU A 312 -6.29 -20.17 4.66
C LEU A 312 -5.87 -18.90 5.41
N ALA A 313 -6.15 -17.71 4.88
CA ALA A 313 -5.80 -16.46 5.53
C ALA A 313 -6.47 -16.33 6.92
N ALA A 314 -7.73 -16.75 7.05
CA ALA A 314 -8.44 -16.78 8.32
C ALA A 314 -7.93 -17.88 9.26
N GLU A 315 -7.64 -19.07 8.74
CA GLU A 315 -7.10 -20.18 9.53
C GLU A 315 -5.74 -19.86 10.14
N TYR A 316 -4.87 -19.16 9.40
CA TYR A 316 -3.48 -18.89 9.79
C TYR A 316 -3.23 -17.44 10.21
N ALA A 317 -4.28 -16.74 10.67
CA ALA A 317 -4.18 -15.34 11.13
C ALA A 317 -3.30 -15.16 12.39
N ASP A 318 -3.05 -16.24 13.15
CA ASP A 318 -2.11 -16.28 14.26
C ASP A 318 -0.65 -16.06 13.81
N VAL A 319 -0.30 -16.51 12.60
CA VAL A 319 1.06 -16.38 12.06
C VAL A 319 1.20 -15.32 10.98
N ILE A 320 0.15 -15.09 10.17
CA ILE A 320 0.15 -14.05 9.15
C ILE A 320 0.08 -12.68 9.82
N VAL A 321 1.03 -11.80 9.48
CA VAL A 321 1.07 -10.41 9.97
C VAL A 321 0.41 -9.44 9.02
N SER A 322 0.51 -9.69 7.71
CA SER A 322 -0.03 -8.79 6.69
C SER A 322 -0.04 -9.42 5.30
N HIS A 323 -0.83 -8.80 4.42
CA HIS A 323 -1.04 -9.19 3.03
C HIS A 323 -0.82 -7.98 2.11
N HIS A 324 0.07 -8.06 1.12
CA HIS A 324 0.48 -6.93 0.28
C HIS A 324 0.34 -7.20 -1.23
N TYR A 325 -0.34 -6.30 -1.93
CA TYR A 325 -0.64 -6.40 -3.36
C TYR A 325 -0.51 -5.07 -4.11
N GLY A 326 -0.48 -5.14 -5.44
CA GLY A 326 -0.46 -4.00 -6.36
C GLY A 326 -1.63 -4.07 -7.33
N HIS A 327 -1.35 -4.00 -8.64
CA HIS A 327 -2.27 -4.21 -9.77
C HIS A 327 -3.34 -3.13 -9.98
N LEU A 328 -3.99 -2.70 -8.90
CA LEU A 328 -5.10 -1.75 -8.97
C LEU A 328 -4.64 -0.31 -9.14
N ASN A 329 -3.36 -0.04 -8.86
CA ASN A 329 -2.75 1.29 -8.95
C ASN A 329 -3.45 2.33 -8.05
N MET A 330 -4.13 1.89 -6.99
CA MET A 330 -4.93 2.71 -6.06
C MET A 330 -4.56 2.38 -4.62
N ASP A 331 -4.55 3.39 -3.76
CA ASP A 331 -4.23 3.24 -2.35
C ASP A 331 -5.46 2.86 -1.52
N HIS A 332 -5.57 1.59 -1.12
CA HIS A 332 -6.67 1.15 -0.27
C HIS A 332 -6.36 -0.19 0.41
N TYR A 333 -7.25 -0.60 1.31
CA TYR A 333 -7.25 -1.94 1.87
C TYR A 333 -8.61 -2.63 1.70
N LEU A 334 -8.59 -3.96 1.62
CA LEU A 334 -9.80 -4.78 1.54
C LEU A 334 -10.01 -5.51 2.86
N LEU A 335 -11.26 -5.56 3.32
CA LEU A 335 -11.67 -6.29 4.50
C LEU A 335 -12.71 -7.34 4.13
N TYR A 336 -12.50 -8.59 4.56
CA TYR A 336 -13.43 -9.68 4.32
C TYR A 336 -13.83 -10.36 5.62
N ASP A 337 -15.14 -10.38 5.89
CA ASP A 337 -15.75 -11.20 6.93
C ASP A 337 -15.74 -12.68 6.50
N THR A 338 -15.18 -13.54 7.34
CA THR A 338 -15.02 -14.98 7.09
C THR A 338 -15.95 -15.83 7.96
N THR A 339 -16.68 -15.22 8.90
CA THR A 339 -17.63 -15.88 9.81
C THR A 339 -18.94 -16.17 9.12
N GLN A 340 -19.38 -15.22 8.29
CA GLN A 340 -20.58 -15.41 7.55
C GLN A 340 -20.30 -16.52 6.55
N SER A 341 -21.03 -17.64 6.71
CA SER A 341 -21.25 -18.59 5.61
C SER A 341 -21.92 -17.95 4.39
N PHE A 342 -22.14 -16.61 4.42
CA PHE A 342 -22.65 -15.77 3.36
C PHE A 342 -22.04 -16.25 2.07
N SER A 343 -22.92 -16.87 1.29
CA SER A 343 -23.11 -16.51 -0.09
C SER A 343 -22.16 -15.38 -0.52
N LEU A 344 -20.95 -15.76 -0.95
CA LEU A 344 -20.12 -15.02 -1.91
C LEU A 344 -20.90 -14.70 -3.22
N TYR A 345 -22.22 -14.90 -3.22
CA TYR A 345 -23.17 -14.94 -4.32
C TYR A 345 -24.33 -13.94 -4.15
N SER A 346 -24.43 -13.16 -3.06
CA SER A 346 -25.58 -12.24 -2.82
C SER A 346 -25.24 -10.79 -2.49
N GLN A 347 -23.97 -10.38 -2.56
CA GLN A 347 -23.56 -8.97 -2.51
C GLN A 347 -23.60 -8.37 -3.94
N PRO A 348 -23.68 -7.03 -4.14
CA PRO A 348 -24.01 -6.34 -5.40
C PRO A 348 -22.88 -6.41 -6.46
N TYR A 349 -22.27 -7.57 -6.61
CA TYR A 349 -21.17 -7.88 -7.51
C TYR A 349 -21.57 -7.86 -9.00
N THR A 350 -22.86 -8.06 -9.30
CA THR A 350 -23.38 -8.06 -10.67
C THR A 350 -23.17 -6.72 -11.38
N TYR A 351 -23.07 -5.61 -10.64
CA TYR A 351 -22.88 -4.27 -11.22
C TYR A 351 -21.46 -3.96 -11.74
N LEU A 352 -20.46 -4.74 -11.33
CA LEU A 352 -19.07 -4.59 -11.80
C LEU A 352 -18.71 -5.56 -12.92
N ASP A 353 -19.36 -6.73 -12.99
CA ASP A 353 -19.09 -7.77 -14.00
C ASP A 353 -19.86 -7.52 -15.33
N GLU A 354 -21.02 -6.84 -15.32
CA GLU A 354 -21.89 -6.69 -16.52
C GLU A 354 -21.33 -5.76 -17.63
N ASP A 355 -20.35 -4.90 -17.33
CA ASP A 355 -19.75 -3.99 -18.34
C ASP A 355 -18.42 -4.54 -18.94
N ASP A 356 -17.90 -5.67 -18.45
CA ASP A 356 -16.55 -6.20 -18.78
C ASP A 356 -16.56 -7.28 -19.90
N GLU A 357 -17.73 -7.75 -20.35
CA GLU A 357 -17.81 -8.87 -21.32
C GLU A 357 -17.60 -8.47 -22.79
N ASP A 358 -17.73 -7.19 -23.15
CA ASP A 358 -17.64 -6.71 -24.56
C ASP A 358 -16.37 -5.89 -24.88
N GLU A 359 -15.45 -5.70 -23.93
CA GLU A 359 -14.27 -4.84 -24.10
C GLU A 359 -12.95 -5.61 -23.86
N GLU A 360 -12.59 -6.53 -24.77
CA GLU A 360 -11.25 -7.17 -24.79
C GLU A 360 -10.08 -6.15 -24.92
N ASP A 361 -10.39 -4.87 -25.22
CA ASP A 361 -9.44 -3.79 -25.53
C ASP A 361 -9.64 -2.47 -24.73
N GLU A 362 -10.51 -2.42 -23.71
CA GLU A 362 -10.54 -1.30 -22.75
C GLU A 362 -9.93 -1.72 -21.40
N PRO A 363 -9.08 -0.86 -20.82
CA PRO A 363 -8.23 -1.23 -19.71
C PRO A 363 -9.04 -1.35 -18.43
N VAL A 364 -8.48 -2.14 -17.51
CA VAL A 364 -8.68 -2.02 -16.07
C VAL A 364 -8.86 -0.53 -15.69
N PHE A 365 -10.11 -0.17 -15.39
CA PHE A 365 -10.63 1.17 -15.07
C PHE A 365 -10.59 2.24 -16.18
N SER A 366 -11.74 2.49 -16.80
CA SER A 366 -12.10 3.82 -17.32
C SER A 366 -12.11 4.84 -16.17
N ILE A 367 -11.26 5.88 -16.29
CA ILE A 367 -10.74 6.69 -15.19
C ILE A 367 -11.82 7.38 -14.35
N THR A 368 -12.99 7.76 -14.86
CA THR A 368 -13.99 8.47 -14.04
C THR A 368 -15.20 7.61 -13.68
N ARG A 369 -15.79 6.92 -14.65
CA ARG A 369 -17.03 6.14 -14.43
C ARG A 369 -16.82 4.88 -13.59
N ASN A 370 -15.64 4.25 -13.67
CA ASN A 370 -15.33 3.03 -12.92
C ASN A 370 -14.81 3.36 -11.50
N ILE A 371 -14.20 4.54 -11.30
CA ILE A 371 -13.79 5.03 -9.97
C ILE A 371 -14.99 5.13 -9.02
N ALA A 372 -16.06 5.84 -9.40
CA ALA A 372 -17.21 6.03 -8.51
C ALA A 372 -17.89 4.69 -8.15
N LYS A 373 -18.02 3.78 -9.14
CA LYS A 373 -18.53 2.43 -8.90
C LYS A 373 -17.68 1.64 -7.91
N TYR A 374 -16.35 1.71 -8.06
CA TYR A 374 -15.44 0.99 -7.19
C TYR A 374 -15.39 1.57 -5.77
N VAL A 375 -15.39 2.89 -5.63
CA VAL A 375 -15.50 3.58 -4.35
C VAL A 375 -16.80 3.22 -3.65
N GLY A 376 -17.92 3.22 -4.37
CA GLY A 376 -19.22 2.79 -3.85
C GLY A 376 -19.19 1.33 -3.39
N TRP A 377 -18.63 0.42 -4.21
CA TRP A 377 -18.45 -0.97 -3.83
C TRP A 377 -17.58 -1.15 -2.58
N LEU A 378 -16.50 -0.38 -2.45
CA LEU A 378 -15.62 -0.43 -1.28
C LEU A 378 -16.32 0.09 -0.01
N HIS A 379 -17.11 1.17 -0.15
CA HIS A 379 -17.95 1.68 0.92
C HIS A 379 -18.96 0.61 1.38
N ASP A 380 -19.62 -0.06 0.42
CA ASP A 380 -20.57 -1.14 0.71
C ASP A 380 -19.88 -2.34 1.37
N LEU A 381 -18.66 -2.69 0.93
CA LEU A 381 -17.85 -3.72 1.55
C LEU A 381 -17.63 -3.40 3.03
N TYR A 382 -17.17 -2.19 3.36
CA TYR A 382 -16.93 -1.78 4.76
C TYR A 382 -18.22 -1.70 5.58
N SER A 383 -19.29 -1.16 4.99
CA SER A 383 -20.60 -1.05 5.65
C SER A 383 -21.19 -2.43 5.97
N SER A 384 -20.95 -3.42 5.10
CA SER A 384 -21.49 -4.78 5.25
C SER A 384 -20.82 -5.64 6.32
N LEU A 385 -19.68 -5.21 6.88
CA LEU A 385 -18.96 -5.99 7.89
C LEU A 385 -19.76 -6.05 9.20
N ASP A 386 -20.09 -7.25 9.66
CA ASP A 386 -20.83 -7.49 10.90
C ASP A 386 -20.07 -8.50 11.76
N VAL A 387 -18.92 -8.05 12.27
CA VAL A 387 -18.00 -8.86 13.06
C VAL A 387 -18.07 -8.42 14.52
N ASP A 388 -18.20 -9.39 15.42
CA ASP A 388 -18.17 -9.15 16.86
C ASP A 388 -16.79 -8.62 17.28
N GLN A 389 -16.76 -7.39 17.80
CA GLN A 389 -15.54 -6.71 18.20
C GLN A 389 -14.85 -7.41 19.37
N ASP A 390 -15.61 -8.04 20.29
CA ASP A 390 -15.03 -8.79 21.40
C ASP A 390 -14.26 -10.01 20.89
N VAL A 391 -14.72 -10.62 19.79
CA VAL A 391 -14.04 -11.75 19.13
C VAL A 391 -12.78 -11.29 18.39
N LEU A 392 -12.76 -10.06 17.86
CA LEU A 392 -11.56 -9.49 17.22
C LEU A 392 -10.48 -9.12 18.22
N GLU A 393 -10.87 -8.57 19.38
CA GLU A 393 -9.93 -8.14 20.41
C GLU A 393 -9.48 -9.30 21.31
N ASN A 394 -10.38 -10.26 21.56
CA ASN A 394 -10.14 -11.43 22.40
C ASN A 394 -10.50 -12.72 21.65
N PRO A 395 -9.74 -13.08 20.60
CA PRO A 395 -10.06 -14.25 19.79
C PRO A 395 -10.00 -15.53 20.64
N PRO A 396 -11.05 -16.38 20.61
CA PRO A 396 -11.01 -17.65 21.30
C PRO A 396 -9.85 -18.52 20.74
N PRO A 397 -9.20 -19.33 21.58
CA PRO A 397 -8.15 -20.23 21.12
C PRO A 397 -8.66 -21.13 19.98
N GLN A 398 -7.88 -21.26 18.91
CA GLN A 398 -8.14 -22.17 17.77
C GLN A 398 -9.37 -21.83 16.91
N VAL A 399 -9.95 -20.63 17.05
CA VAL A 399 -11.00 -20.16 16.13
C VAL A 399 -10.36 -19.39 14.98
N LYS A 400 -10.80 -19.69 13.75
CA LYS A 400 -10.39 -18.94 12.56
C LYS A 400 -10.66 -17.45 12.75
N SER A 401 -9.75 -16.59 12.32
CA SER A 401 -9.99 -15.15 12.39
C SER A 401 -11.28 -14.81 11.64
N PRO A 402 -12.20 -14.06 12.26
CA PRO A 402 -13.45 -13.65 11.63
C PRO A 402 -13.25 -12.61 10.52
N LEU A 403 -12.03 -12.07 10.40
CA LEU A 403 -11.71 -10.97 9.51
C LEU A 403 -10.33 -11.15 8.87
N VAL A 404 -10.24 -10.86 7.57
CA VAL A 404 -8.99 -10.81 6.82
C VAL A 404 -8.81 -9.41 6.23
N ALA A 405 -7.65 -8.80 6.48
CA ALA A 405 -7.27 -7.50 5.95
C ALA A 405 -6.18 -7.61 4.89
N ILE A 406 -6.34 -6.92 3.77
CA ILE A 406 -5.45 -6.97 2.61
C ILE A 406 -5.06 -5.56 2.21
N GLN A 407 -3.76 -5.28 2.13
CA GLN A 407 -3.23 -3.99 1.71
C GLN A 407 -3.01 -3.98 0.19
N VAL A 408 -3.50 -2.93 -0.47
CA VAL A 408 -3.25 -2.67 -1.90
C VAL A 408 -2.51 -1.35 -2.00
N SER A 409 -1.30 -1.41 -2.57
CA SER A 409 -0.44 -0.23 -2.70
C SER A 409 -0.67 0.47 -4.04
N PRO A 410 -0.59 1.81 -4.08
CA PRO A 410 -0.50 2.55 -5.31
C PRO A 410 0.88 2.32 -5.97
N SER A 411 1.07 2.88 -7.15
CA SER A 411 2.11 2.46 -8.08
C SER A 411 3.05 3.57 -8.53
N VAL A 412 4.14 3.16 -9.19
CA VAL A 412 5.12 4.07 -9.80
C VAL A 412 4.67 4.54 -11.18
N ILE A 413 3.91 3.74 -11.94
CA ILE A 413 3.34 4.17 -13.23
C ILE A 413 2.57 5.49 -13.04
N PRO A 414 2.74 6.48 -13.93
CA PRO A 414 2.07 7.78 -13.83
C PRO A 414 0.58 7.72 -14.25
N LYS A 415 -0.15 6.67 -13.84
CA LYS A 415 -1.61 6.63 -13.94
C LYS A 415 -2.24 7.64 -12.99
N TYR A 416 -1.66 7.75 -11.80
CA TYR A 416 -1.80 8.88 -10.88
C TYR A 416 -0.41 9.50 -10.68
N TYR A 417 -0.17 10.19 -9.56
CA TYR A 417 1.20 10.55 -9.22
C TYR A 417 2.02 9.31 -8.85
N PRO A 418 3.27 9.18 -9.34
CA PRO A 418 4.16 8.09 -8.96
C PRO A 418 4.32 8.01 -7.44
N SER A 419 4.27 6.80 -6.91
CA SER A 419 4.17 6.60 -5.46
C SER A 419 4.92 5.35 -4.99
N VAL A 420 5.37 5.38 -3.74
CA VAL A 420 6.05 4.28 -3.06
C VAL A 420 5.66 4.25 -1.59
N ARG A 421 5.72 3.07 -0.95
CA ARG A 421 5.27 2.92 0.44
C ARG A 421 6.34 2.32 1.32
N ILE A 422 6.57 2.95 2.47
CA ILE A 422 7.50 2.46 3.50
C ILE A 422 6.70 1.99 4.70
N TYR A 423 6.82 0.71 5.04
CA TYR A 423 6.19 0.12 6.22
C TYR A 423 7.15 0.14 7.40
N GLN A 424 6.61 0.39 8.60
CA GLN A 424 7.30 0.26 9.89
C GLN A 424 6.74 -0.95 10.63
N TYR A 425 7.62 -1.77 11.19
CA TYR A 425 7.25 -2.89 12.05
C TYR A 425 8.04 -2.83 13.37
N SER A 426 7.52 -3.49 14.42
CA SER A 426 8.24 -3.64 15.69
C SER A 426 8.81 -5.06 15.84
N VAL A 427 9.91 -5.17 16.59
CA VAL A 427 10.56 -6.42 17.00
C VAL A 427 10.84 -6.36 18.51
N PRO A 428 10.69 -7.44 19.29
CA PRO A 428 11.06 -7.46 20.70
C PRO A 428 12.58 -7.40 20.84
N GLU A 429 13.06 -6.80 21.92
CA GLU A 429 14.46 -6.88 22.29
C GLU A 429 14.81 -8.32 22.75
N GLU A 430 16.04 -8.75 22.49
CA GLU A 430 16.52 -10.13 22.67
C GLU A 430 16.54 -10.62 24.14
N ASP A 431 16.45 -9.72 25.12
CA ASP A 431 16.63 -10.04 26.56
C ASP A 431 15.39 -10.59 27.27
N ASP A 432 14.23 -10.67 26.61
CA ASP A 432 12.99 -11.21 27.21
C ASP A 432 12.96 -12.76 27.11
N HIS A 433 13.78 -13.43 27.92
CA HIS A 433 13.82 -14.90 28.05
C HIS A 433 12.53 -15.55 28.57
N GLU A 434 11.51 -14.76 28.97
CA GLU A 434 10.28 -15.25 29.61
C GLU A 434 9.01 -15.17 28.75
N ARG A 435 9.06 -14.63 27.52
CA ARG A 435 7.86 -14.63 26.66
C ARG A 435 7.71 -15.98 25.94
N GLU A 436 6.62 -16.68 26.29
CA GLU A 436 6.11 -17.86 25.59
C GLU A 436 6.09 -17.64 24.07
N ALA A 437 6.27 -18.73 23.33
CA ALA A 437 6.45 -18.75 21.89
C ALA A 437 5.42 -17.90 21.13
N GLY A 438 5.90 -16.79 20.55
CA GLY A 438 5.25 -16.08 19.45
C GLY A 438 4.58 -14.77 19.85
N ASN A 439 5.29 -13.63 19.70
CA ASN A 439 4.70 -12.28 19.54
C ASN A 439 5.79 -11.23 19.35
N GLY A 440 6.49 -11.32 18.22
CA GLY A 440 7.61 -10.40 17.97
C GLY A 440 7.39 -9.38 16.87
N PHE A 441 6.95 -9.83 15.71
CA PHE A 441 6.77 -8.96 14.57
C PHE A 441 5.34 -8.44 14.55
N GLU A 442 5.18 -7.12 14.72
CA GLU A 442 3.89 -6.43 14.56
C GLU A 442 4.05 -5.33 13.52
N LEU A 443 3.13 -5.29 12.55
CA LEU A 443 3.09 -4.25 11.54
C LEU A 443 2.42 -3.00 12.13
N MET A 444 3.18 -1.91 12.25
CA MET A 444 2.76 -0.76 13.06
C MET A 444 2.11 0.35 12.23
N ASN A 445 2.71 0.73 11.11
CA ASN A 445 2.17 1.78 10.23
C ASN A 445 2.88 1.71 8.87
N TYR A 446 2.41 2.53 7.94
CA TYR A 446 3.21 2.93 6.79
C TYR A 446 3.16 4.43 6.59
N THR A 447 4.18 4.92 5.88
CA THR A 447 4.21 6.26 5.28
C THR A 447 4.07 6.11 3.77
N GLN A 448 3.09 6.81 3.21
CA GLN A 448 2.86 6.87 1.77
C GLN A 448 3.64 8.06 1.20
N TYR A 449 4.44 7.80 0.17
CA TYR A 449 5.19 8.81 -0.56
C TYR A 449 4.64 8.96 -1.97
N TYR A 450 4.65 10.19 -2.47
CA TYR A 450 4.28 10.49 -3.86
C TYR A 450 5.19 11.57 -4.45
N ALA A 451 5.27 11.62 -5.77
CA ALA A 451 5.99 12.66 -6.48
C ALA A 451 5.06 13.38 -7.47
N ASN A 452 4.86 14.68 -7.27
CA ASN A 452 4.18 15.53 -8.26
C ASN A 452 5.13 15.85 -9.43
N ILE A 453 5.30 14.89 -10.34
CA ILE A 453 6.24 15.02 -11.45
C ILE A 453 5.89 16.16 -12.41
N THR A 454 4.61 16.53 -12.55
CA THR A 454 4.19 17.66 -13.39
C THR A 454 4.76 18.98 -12.88
N HIS A 455 4.61 19.24 -11.58
CA HIS A 455 5.11 20.46 -10.95
C HIS A 455 6.63 20.42 -10.79
N TRP A 456 7.17 19.27 -10.40
CA TRP A 456 8.59 19.07 -10.15
C TRP A 456 9.45 19.42 -11.38
N GLU A 457 9.08 18.93 -12.56
CA GLU A 457 9.81 19.19 -13.80
C GLU A 457 9.81 20.67 -14.21
N MET A 458 8.76 21.42 -13.86
CA MET A 458 8.65 22.84 -14.20
C MET A 458 9.55 23.70 -13.33
N GLU A 459 9.64 23.39 -12.04
CA GLU A 459 10.42 24.17 -11.07
C GLU A 459 11.87 23.73 -10.96
N HIS A 460 12.15 22.44 -11.12
CA HIS A 460 13.46 21.82 -10.86
C HIS A 460 13.94 20.95 -12.03
N PRO A 461 14.08 21.50 -13.26
CA PRO A 461 14.33 20.71 -14.47
C PRO A 461 15.66 19.94 -14.47
N GLU A 462 16.63 20.37 -13.66
CA GLU A 462 17.98 19.79 -13.57
C GLU A 462 18.23 19.09 -12.22
N GLU A 463 17.26 19.07 -11.31
CA GLU A 463 17.42 18.45 -9.99
C GLU A 463 16.88 17.01 -9.98
N PRO A 464 17.47 16.11 -9.16
CA PRO A 464 16.94 14.76 -8.99
C PRO A 464 15.50 14.77 -8.48
N LEU A 465 14.67 13.83 -8.93
CA LEU A 465 13.31 13.68 -8.43
C LEU A 465 13.25 13.56 -6.89
N GLU A 466 12.32 14.29 -6.29
CA GLU A 466 11.98 14.18 -4.88
C GLU A 466 10.56 13.64 -4.68
N TYR A 467 10.44 12.70 -3.74
CA TYR A 467 9.15 12.29 -3.22
C TYR A 467 8.86 13.01 -1.91
N GLN A 468 7.58 13.33 -1.72
CA GLN A 468 7.05 13.98 -0.52
C GLN A 468 6.17 12.99 0.24
N VAL A 469 6.09 13.16 1.56
CA VAL A 469 5.12 12.43 2.37
C VAL A 469 3.73 12.88 1.94
N GLU A 470 2.89 11.93 1.54
CA GLU A 470 1.48 12.19 1.32
C GLU A 470 0.72 12.15 2.65
N TYR A 471 0.88 11.07 3.39
CA TYR A 471 0.30 10.83 4.72
C TYR A 471 1.02 9.67 5.42
N SER A 472 0.79 9.51 6.72
CA SER A 472 1.11 8.29 7.46
C SER A 472 -0.14 7.74 8.14
N THR A 473 -0.27 6.42 8.24
CA THR A 473 -1.46 5.83 8.89
C THR A 473 -1.55 6.19 10.37
N ARG A 474 -0.42 6.45 11.01
CA ARG A 474 -0.37 6.86 12.41
C ARG A 474 -0.84 8.30 12.59
N ASP A 475 -0.31 9.23 11.80
CA ASP A 475 -0.56 10.66 12.04
C ASP A 475 -1.89 11.13 11.46
N ASP A 476 -2.34 10.53 10.36
CA ASP A 476 -3.52 10.98 9.62
C ASP A 476 -4.78 10.14 9.89
N TYR A 477 -4.61 8.88 10.33
CA TYR A 477 -5.73 7.97 10.67
C TYR A 477 -5.73 7.51 12.13
N ASP A 478 -4.79 7.97 12.96
CA ASP A 478 -4.65 7.58 14.37
C ASP A 478 -4.56 6.06 14.58
N LEU A 479 -3.95 5.35 13.62
CA LEU A 479 -3.73 3.92 13.70
C LEU A 479 -2.45 3.60 14.48
N GLU A 480 -2.61 2.89 15.61
CA GLU A 480 -1.47 2.40 16.40
C GLU A 480 -0.73 1.25 15.70
N ASP A 481 -1.49 0.38 15.03
CA ASP A 481 -1.04 -0.76 14.25
C ASP A 481 -1.87 -0.97 12.97
N LEU A 482 -1.43 -1.89 12.12
CA LEU A 482 -2.12 -2.30 10.89
C LEU A 482 -2.79 -3.67 11.01
N SER A 483 -3.18 -4.05 12.24
CA SER A 483 -3.94 -5.29 12.46
C SER A 483 -5.31 -5.22 11.78
N ALA A 484 -5.90 -6.39 11.52
CA ALA A 484 -7.24 -6.46 10.96
C ALA A 484 -8.29 -5.75 11.85
N SER A 485 -8.12 -5.81 13.18
CA SER A 485 -8.99 -5.12 14.15
C SER A 485 -8.91 -3.60 14.02
N SER A 486 -7.70 -3.04 13.98
CA SER A 486 -7.49 -1.59 13.82
C SER A 486 -8.04 -1.08 12.49
N LEU A 487 -7.80 -1.81 11.40
CA LEU A 487 -8.33 -1.47 10.07
C LEU A 487 -9.86 -1.59 10.00
N PHE A 488 -10.46 -2.53 10.72
CA PHE A 488 -11.92 -2.64 10.88
C PHE A 488 -12.51 -1.46 11.62
N LYS A 489 -11.91 -1.05 12.73
CA LYS A 489 -12.34 0.15 13.48
C LYS A 489 -12.29 1.40 12.60
N LEU A 490 -11.22 1.57 11.83
CA LEU A 490 -11.11 2.66 10.85
C LEU A 490 -12.21 2.57 9.78
N ALA A 491 -12.45 1.38 9.22
CA ALA A 491 -13.50 1.17 8.23
C ALA A 491 -14.89 1.52 8.77
N LYS A 492 -15.20 1.11 10.00
CA LYS A 492 -16.45 1.47 10.69
C LYS A 492 -16.56 2.97 10.93
N TYR A 493 -15.49 3.59 11.41
CA TYR A 493 -15.48 5.03 11.63
C TYR A 493 -15.67 5.82 10.32
N MET A 494 -15.12 5.34 9.20
CA MET A 494 -15.33 5.95 7.88
C MET A 494 -16.78 5.88 7.40
N VAL A 495 -17.48 4.76 7.60
CA VAL A 495 -18.85 4.57 7.09
C VAL A 495 -19.94 5.05 8.06
N GLU A 496 -19.65 5.10 9.37
CA GLU A 496 -20.61 5.51 10.42
C GLU A 496 -20.35 6.94 10.95
N GLY A 497 -19.09 7.37 10.98
CA GLY A 497 -18.63 8.59 11.67
C GLY A 497 -18.76 9.90 10.88
N GLY A 498 -19.25 9.87 9.64
CA GLY A 498 -19.51 11.04 8.80
C GLY A 498 -18.65 11.11 7.53
N ASN A 499 -19.06 11.95 6.57
CA ASN A 499 -18.53 11.95 5.20
C ASN A 499 -17.09 12.47 5.07
N ASP A 500 -16.57 13.21 6.07
CA ASP A 500 -15.28 13.91 5.95
C ASP A 500 -14.09 12.96 5.93
N LEU A 501 -14.08 11.93 6.79
CA LEU A 501 -12.98 10.96 6.83
C LEU A 501 -12.99 10.04 5.62
N TRP A 502 -14.16 9.56 5.21
CA TRP A 502 -14.32 8.81 3.96
C TRP A 502 -13.87 9.62 2.74
N SER A 503 -14.22 10.91 2.71
CA SER A 503 -13.76 11.83 1.66
C SER A 503 -12.24 12.02 1.67
N ALA A 504 -11.62 12.09 2.86
CA ALA A 504 -10.16 12.15 2.97
C ALA A 504 -9.48 10.87 2.49
N TYR A 505 -9.99 9.71 2.90
CA TYR A 505 -9.50 8.40 2.48
C TYR A 505 -9.62 8.19 0.96
N THR A 506 -10.77 8.54 0.37
CA THR A 506 -10.97 8.42 -1.08
C THR A 506 -10.10 9.40 -1.89
N ARG A 507 -9.76 10.58 -1.36
CA ARG A 507 -8.77 11.47 -1.99
C ARG A 507 -7.38 10.84 -2.02
N ASN A 508 -6.95 10.22 -0.92
CA ASN A 508 -5.66 9.53 -0.84
C ASN A 508 -5.65 8.29 -1.76
N MET A 509 -6.79 7.59 -1.92
CA MET A 509 -6.90 6.42 -2.80
C MET A 509 -6.49 6.67 -4.25
N PHE A 510 -6.71 7.89 -4.74
CA PHE A 510 -6.44 8.29 -6.12
C PHE A 510 -5.28 9.29 -6.25
N LEU A 511 -4.50 9.51 -5.19
CA LEU A 511 -3.33 10.39 -5.15
C LEU A 511 -3.59 11.75 -5.82
N ARG A 512 -4.25 12.67 -5.10
CA ARG A 512 -4.59 14.05 -5.52
C ARG A 512 -4.91 14.20 -7.01
N SER A 513 -6.15 13.87 -7.34
CA SER A 513 -6.75 13.97 -8.68
C SER A 513 -6.57 15.36 -9.33
N GLN A 514 -6.78 15.44 -10.65
CA GLN A 514 -6.53 16.61 -11.51
C GLN A 514 -6.89 17.99 -10.92
N ASN A 515 -7.90 18.10 -10.05
CA ASN A 515 -8.37 19.37 -9.48
C ASN A 515 -7.37 20.06 -8.52
N ASP A 516 -6.40 19.35 -7.94
CA ASP A 516 -5.46 19.98 -7.01
C ASP A 516 -4.25 20.63 -7.71
N THR A 517 -4.17 20.56 -9.05
CA THR A 517 -2.93 20.90 -9.78
C THR A 517 -3.05 22.02 -10.81
N ILE A 518 -4.15 22.78 -10.80
CA ILE A 518 -4.23 24.03 -11.58
C ILE A 518 -4.58 25.18 -10.64
N PRO A 519 -3.61 26.06 -10.29
CA PRO A 519 -3.93 27.39 -9.81
C PRO A 519 -4.59 28.18 -10.95
N GLY A 520 -5.92 28.24 -10.94
CA GLY A 520 -6.73 29.10 -11.81
C GLY A 520 -7.58 28.35 -12.83
N ASP A 521 -8.89 28.53 -12.68
CA ASP A 521 -9.98 28.14 -13.58
C ASP A 521 -10.14 26.64 -13.86
N LEU A 522 -11.16 26.04 -13.23
CA LEU A 522 -12.33 25.49 -13.93
C LEU A 522 -13.45 25.26 -12.91
N ASP A 523 -14.66 25.66 -13.32
CA ASP A 523 -15.85 25.89 -12.51
C ASP A 523 -16.30 24.70 -11.63
N ASP A 524 -16.79 25.06 -10.44
CA ASP A 524 -17.76 24.30 -9.65
C ASP A 524 -18.95 23.94 -10.54
N ASP A 525 -19.03 22.69 -11.04
CA ASP A 525 -20.29 21.98 -11.37
C ASP A 525 -20.01 20.65 -12.11
N VAL A 526 -19.52 19.62 -11.41
CA VAL A 526 -19.88 18.22 -11.74
C VAL A 526 -19.74 17.36 -10.47
N TYR A 527 -20.87 17.06 -9.84
CA TYR A 527 -21.01 16.01 -8.82
C TYR A 527 -21.15 14.62 -9.45
#